data_AF-D9XC02-F1
#
_entry.id   AF-D9XC02-F1
#
_cell.length_a   1.000
_cell.length_b   1.000
_cell.length_c   1.000
_cell.angle_alpha   90.00
_cell.angle_beta   90.00
_cell.angle_gamma   90.00
#
_symmetry.space_group_name_H-M   'P 1'
#
loop_
_entity.id
_entity.type
_entity.pdbx_description
1 polymer ?
#
loop_
_entity_poly.entity_id
_entity_poly.type
_entity_poly.pdbx_seq_one_letter_code
_entity_poly.pdbx_strand_id
1 'polypeptide(L)'
;MLLGSLAPSLWAALLGYAVTGIGLANLFPVAVERAGALAGPGGVATASTLGYGGMLLGPPAIGFMADWFSLPAALTSVAILAALAAVIGFATRTAAAR
;
A
#
# COMPACT_ATOMS: atom_id res chain seq x y z
N MET A 1 2.36 -7.78 -6.42
CA MET A 1 3.63 -7.04 -6.31
C MET A 1 4.82 -7.96 -6.45
N LEU A 2 4.87 -9.08 -5.71
CA LEU A 2 5.93 -10.10 -5.83
C LEU A 2 6.16 -10.59 -7.28
N LEU A 3 5.09 -10.92 -8.01
CA LEU A 3 5.18 -11.29 -9.43
C LEU A 3 5.73 -10.15 -10.30
N GLY A 4 5.42 -8.90 -9.98
CA GLY A 4 5.93 -7.73 -10.71
C GLY A 4 7.41 -7.49 -10.47
N SER A 5 7.86 -7.65 -9.22
CA SER A 5 9.22 -7.33 -8.79
C SER A 5 10.24 -8.44 -9.09
N LEU A 6 9.82 -9.71 -9.07
CA LEU A 6 10.72 -10.86 -9.22
C LEU A 6 10.61 -11.57 -10.58
N ALA A 7 9.76 -11.09 -11.49
CA ALA A 7 9.56 -11.73 -12.79
C ALA A 7 10.81 -11.61 -13.68
N PRO A 8 11.25 -12.71 -14.31
CA PRO A 8 12.35 -12.69 -15.28
C PRO A 8 11.90 -12.22 -16.68
N SER A 9 10.60 -12.08 -16.93
CA SER A 9 10.05 -11.67 -18.23
C SER A 9 9.19 -10.42 -18.14
N LEU A 10 9.26 -9.57 -19.16
CA LEU A 10 8.50 -8.32 -19.26
C LEU A 10 6.99 -8.54 -19.08
N TRP A 11 6.43 -9.53 -19.77
CA TRP A 11 4.99 -9.80 -19.74
C TRP A 11 4.52 -10.26 -18.36
N ALA A 12 5.30 -11.08 -17.66
CA ALA A 12 4.97 -11.48 -16.29
C ALA A 12 5.07 -10.30 -15.31
N ALA A 13 6.07 -9.42 -15.50
CA ALA A 13 6.21 -8.22 -14.69
C ALA A 13 5.00 -7.28 -14.87
N LEU A 14 4.61 -7.00 -16.13
CA LEU A 14 3.46 -6.17 -16.47
C LEU A 14 2.17 -6.73 -15.85
N LEU A 15 1.93 -8.03 -15.98
CA LEU A 15 0.77 -8.68 -15.37
C LEU A 15 0.81 -8.58 -13.84
N GLY A 16 1.98 -8.79 -13.23
CA GLY A 16 2.17 -8.64 -11.79
C GLY A 16 1.87 -7.23 -11.28
N TYR A 17 2.30 -6.19 -12.00
CA TYR A 17 1.99 -4.81 -11.65
C TYR A 17 0.52 -4.45 -11.92
N ALA A 18 -0.08 -4.95 -13.01
CA ALA A 18 -1.50 -4.76 -13.28
C ALA A 18 -2.39 -5.33 -12.16
N VAL A 19 -2.12 -6.56 -11.73
CA VAL A 19 -2.81 -7.20 -10.59
C VAL A 19 -2.59 -6.41 -9.30
N THR A 20 -1.37 -5.89 -9.09
CA THR A 20 -1.07 -5.05 -7.93
C THR A 20 -1.89 -3.76 -7.94
N GLY A 21 -1.97 -3.09 -9.08
CA GLY A 21 -2.76 -1.88 -9.25
C GLY A 21 -4.24 -2.14 -8.97
N ILE A 22 -4.82 -3.20 -9.57
CA ILE A 22 -6.22 -3.59 -9.33
C ILE A 22 -6.46 -3.89 -7.86
N GLY A 23 -5.57 -4.64 -7.21
CA GLY A 23 -5.71 -5.00 -5.80
C GLY A 23 -5.62 -3.80 -4.84
N LEU A 24 -4.78 -2.81 -5.15
CA LEU A 24 -4.54 -1.66 -4.28
C LEU A 24 -5.42 -0.44 -4.61
N ALA A 25 -6.11 -0.41 -5.75
CA ALA A 25 -6.86 0.76 -6.24
C ALA A 25 -7.88 1.31 -5.22
N ASN A 26 -8.54 0.42 -4.46
CA ASN A 26 -9.58 0.81 -3.52
C ASN A 26 -9.04 1.09 -2.10
N LEU A 27 -7.75 0.88 -1.84
CA LEU A 27 -7.21 0.94 -0.49
C LEU A 27 -7.35 2.34 0.12
N PHE A 28 -6.99 3.38 -0.64
CA PHE A 28 -7.07 4.77 -0.19
C PHE A 28 -8.51 5.26 0.05
N PRO A 29 -9.44 5.20 -0.94
CA PRO A 29 -10.80 5.69 -0.72
C PRO A 29 -11.52 4.95 0.41
N VAL A 30 -11.34 3.62 0.52
CA VAL A 30 -11.96 2.84 1.61
C VAL A 30 -11.38 3.23 2.97
N ALA A 31 -10.07 3.45 3.08
CA ALA A 31 -9.45 3.87 4.34
C ALA A 31 -9.95 5.25 4.78
N VAL A 32 -10.08 6.19 3.84
CA VAL A 32 -10.60 7.54 4.12
C VAL A 32 -12.08 7.50 4.51
N GLU A 33 -12.90 6.72 3.80
CA GLU A 33 -14.31 6.51 4.13
C GLU A 33 -14.49 5.99 5.55
N ARG A 34 -13.72 4.96 5.94
CA ARG A 34 -13.77 4.37 7.28
C ARG A 34 -13.30 5.34 8.36
N ALA A 35 -12.23 6.09 8.10
CA ALA A 35 -11.77 7.10 9.03
C ALA A 35 -12.82 8.20 9.24
N GLY A 36 -13.49 8.62 8.15
CA GLY A 36 -14.59 9.57 8.20
C GLY A 36 -15.81 9.05 8.96
N ALA A 37 -16.16 7.78 8.81
CA ALA A 37 -17.25 7.16 9.58
C ALA A 37 -16.95 7.11 11.08
N LEU A 38 -15.68 6.91 11.48
CA LEU A 38 -15.28 6.80 12.89
C LEU A 38 -15.10 8.13 13.60
N ALA A 39 -14.60 9.17 12.91
CA ALA A 39 -14.19 10.43 13.54
C ALA A 39 -14.60 11.68 12.75
N GLY A 40 -15.53 11.56 11.80
CA GLY A 40 -16.02 12.67 10.99
C GLY A 40 -14.91 13.35 10.18
N PRO A 41 -14.98 14.69 9.98
CA PRO A 41 -13.97 15.43 9.23
C PRO A 41 -12.54 15.29 9.79
N GLY A 42 -12.39 15.12 11.11
CA GLY A 42 -11.10 14.92 11.75
C GLY A 42 -10.44 13.60 11.35
N GLY A 43 -11.22 12.52 11.26
CA GLY A 43 -10.73 11.22 10.79
C GLY A 43 -10.24 11.26 9.34
N VAL A 44 -11.00 11.92 8.46
CA VAL A 44 -10.59 12.15 7.06
C VAL A 44 -9.28 12.93 7.00
N ALA A 45 -9.16 14.00 7.80
CA ALA A 45 -7.94 14.80 7.84
C ALA A 45 -6.74 13.96 8.30
N THR A 46 -6.86 13.20 9.38
CA THR A 46 -5.78 12.32 9.87
C THR A 46 -5.40 11.25 8.84
N ALA A 47 -6.37 10.57 8.25
CA ALA A 47 -6.12 9.55 7.23
C ALA A 47 -5.42 10.15 6.00
N SER A 48 -5.83 11.34 5.57
CA SER A 48 -5.21 12.05 4.44
C SER A 48 -3.80 12.50 4.76
N THR A 49 -3.54 13.05 5.94
CA THR A 49 -2.19 13.43 6.39
C THR A 49 -1.25 12.24 6.36
N LEU A 50 -1.67 11.08 6.90
CA LEU A 50 -0.87 9.86 6.86
C LEU A 50 -0.67 9.35 5.43
N GLY A 51 -1.72 9.37 4.60
CA GLY A 51 -1.66 8.95 3.21
C GLY A 51 -0.69 9.80 2.37
N TYR A 52 -0.78 11.13 2.48
CA TYR A 52 0.15 12.05 1.81
C TYR A 52 1.57 11.94 2.36
N GLY A 53 1.73 11.76 3.68
CA GLY A 53 3.03 11.49 4.28
C GLY A 53 3.69 10.24 3.70
N GLY A 54 2.93 9.14 3.56
CA GLY A 54 3.38 7.93 2.89
C GLY A 54 3.69 8.14 1.41
N MET A 55 2.89 8.93 0.69
CA MET A 55 3.12 9.28 -0.72
C MET A 55 4.42 10.06 -0.92
N LEU A 56 4.78 10.95 0.02
CA LEU A 56 6.02 11.73 -0.02
C LEU A 56 7.24 10.91 0.41
N LEU A 57 7.11 10.07 1.44
CA LEU A 57 8.22 9.27 1.99
C LEU A 57 8.50 8.00 1.18
N GLY A 58 7.48 7.45 0.51
CA GLY A 58 7.56 6.19 -0.23
C GLY A 58 8.65 6.19 -1.31
N PRO A 59 8.62 7.10 -2.30
CA PRO A 59 9.58 7.09 -3.39
C PRO A 59 11.05 7.26 -2.93
N PRO A 60 11.40 8.20 -2.03
CA PRO A 60 12.75 8.29 -1.49
C PRO A 60 13.19 7.03 -0.73
N ALA A 61 12.33 6.47 0.12
CA ALA A 61 12.65 5.25 0.86
C ALA A 61 12.91 4.06 -0.07
N ILE A 62 12.06 3.87 -1.09
CA ILE A 62 12.23 2.83 -2.11
C ILE A 62 13.52 3.08 -2.92
N GLY A 63 13.82 4.34 -3.26
CA GLY A 63 15.03 4.72 -3.98
C GLY A 63 16.31 4.36 -3.21
N PHE A 64 16.41 4.75 -1.94
CA PHE A 64 17.56 4.38 -1.10
C PHE A 64 17.68 2.87 -0.92
N MET A 65 16.57 2.14 -0.75
CA MET A 65 16.59 0.69 -0.69
C MET A 65 17.06 0.06 -2.01
N ALA A 66 16.70 0.65 -3.16
CA ALA A 66 17.13 0.18 -4.47
C ALA A 66 18.64 0.37 -4.66
N ASP A 67 19.18 1.49 -4.21
CA ASP A 67 20.62 1.80 -4.25
C ASP A 67 21.44 0.92 -3.30
N TRP A 68 20.95 0.66 -2.08
CA TRP A 68 21.67 -0.15 -1.09
C TRP A 68 21.58 -1.66 -1.32
N PHE A 69 20.45 -2.14 -1.84
CA PHE A 69 20.19 -3.56 -2.02
C PHE A 69 20.03 -3.91 -3.50
N SER A 70 18.86 -3.64 -4.06
CA SER A 70 18.52 -3.79 -5.48
C SER A 70 17.09 -3.35 -5.71
N LEU A 71 16.75 -3.01 -6.95
CA LEU A 71 15.37 -2.62 -7.32
C LEU A 71 14.33 -3.72 -6.99
N PRO A 72 14.53 -5.02 -7.33
CA PRO A 72 13.60 -6.07 -6.94
C PRO A 72 13.39 -6.15 -5.43
N ALA A 73 14.46 -6.12 -4.64
CA ALA A 73 14.37 -6.16 -3.17
C ALA A 73 13.60 -4.95 -2.63
N ALA A 74 13.89 -3.75 -3.12
CA ALA A 74 13.17 -2.53 -2.74
C ALA A 74 11.66 -2.64 -3.06
N LEU A 75 11.29 -3.15 -4.22
CA LEU A 75 9.87 -3.31 -4.60
C LEU A 75 9.16 -4.43 -3.83
N THR A 76 9.88 -5.45 -3.35
CA THR A 76 9.28 -6.45 -2.44
C THR A 76 8.85 -5.85 -1.10
N SER A 77 9.50 -4.77 -0.65
CA SER A 77 9.06 -4.06 0.58
C SER A 77 7.63 -3.54 0.48
N VAL A 78 7.21 -3.11 -0.72
CA VAL A 78 5.83 -2.68 -0.99
C VAL A 78 4.85 -3.85 -0.85
N ALA A 79 5.25 -5.06 -1.24
CA ALA A 79 4.46 -6.26 -1.02
C ALA A 79 4.25 -6.54 0.48
N ILE A 80 5.30 -6.36 1.29
CA ILE A 80 5.24 -6.52 2.75
C ILE A 80 4.29 -5.47 3.36
N LEU A 81 4.43 -4.20 2.99
CA LEU A 81 3.55 -3.13 3.47
C LEU A 81 2.09 -3.38 3.09
N ALA A 82 1.82 -3.83 1.86
CA ALA A 82 0.48 -4.19 1.43
C ALA A 82 -0.09 -5.38 2.23
N ALA A 83 0.73 -6.40 2.53
CA ALA A 83 0.32 -7.51 3.37
C ALA A 83 0.02 -7.07 4.80
N LEU A 84 0.84 -6.20 5.39
CA LEU A 84 0.59 -5.61 6.71
C LEU A 84 -0.71 -4.81 6.73
N ALA A 85 -0.96 -3.98 5.71
CA ALA A 85 -2.21 -3.24 5.58
C ALA A 85 -3.43 -4.18 5.50
N ALA A 86 -3.32 -5.29 4.75
CA ALA A 86 -4.37 -6.30 4.67
C ALA A 86 -4.60 -7.00 6.01
N VAL A 87 -3.54 -7.34 6.75
CA VAL A 87 -3.64 -7.93 8.09
C VAL A 87 -4.29 -6.95 9.08
N ILE A 88 -3.91 -5.67 9.07
CA ILE A 88 -4.51 -4.65 9.93
C ILE A 88 -5.99 -4.48 9.61
N GLY A 89 -6.35 -4.38 8.33
CA GLY A 89 -7.75 -4.29 7.90
C GLY A 89 -8.56 -5.53 8.30
N PHE A 90 -7.98 -6.72 8.17
CA PHE A 90 -8.63 -7.96 8.59
C PHE A 90 -8.78 -8.06 10.11
N ALA A 91 -7.77 -7.66 10.88
CA ALA A 91 -7.80 -7.70 12.35
C ALA A 91 -8.80 -6.69 12.94
N THR A 92 -8.95 -5.54 12.29
CA THR A 92 -9.84 -4.46 12.77
C THR A 92 -11.26 -4.52 12.21
N ARG A 93 -11.55 -5.42 11.25
CA ARG A 93 -12.86 -5.54 10.59
C ARG A 93 -14.04 -5.70 11.56
N THR A 94 -13.82 -6.34 12.71
CA THR A 94 -14.85 -6.60 13.71
C THR A 94 -15.07 -5.43 14.66
N ALA A 95 -14.04 -4.59 14.87
CA ALA A 95 -14.14 -3.40 15.71
C ALA A 95 -15.02 -2.33 15.06
N ALA A 96 -15.07 -2.30 13.72
CA ALA A 96 -15.91 -1.38 12.96
C ALA A 96 -17.39 -1.81 12.86
N ALA A 97 -17.75 -3.01 13.35
CA ALA A 97 -19.12 -3.53 13.35
C ALA A 97 -19.86 -3.33 14.69
N ARG A 98 -19.18 -2.73 15.68
CA ARG A 98 -19.74 -2.35 16.98
C ARG A 98 -19.84 -0.83 17.05
#